data_AF-A0A1I3YTZ2-F1
#
_entry.id   AF-A0A1I3YTZ2-F1
#
_cell.length_a   1.000
_cell.length_b   1.000
_cell.length_c   1.000
_cell.angle_alpha   90.00
_cell.angle_beta   90.00
_cell.angle_gamma   90.00
#
_symmetry.space_group_name_H-M   'P 1'
#
loop_
_entity.id
_entity.type
_entity.pdbx_description
1 polymer ?
#
loop_
_entity_poly.entity_id
_entity_poly.type
_entity_poly.pdbx_seq_one_letter_code
_entity_poly.pdbx_strand_id
1 'polypeptide(L)'
;MPSFEIPDGPTTVALKTEAGFHKGNAVFGVTNKTGEGLTARFSVQIQGGGKAEWYSIQGEPERPVAAGETQTVTVVAKIPAATPAGQHRIKLRATNVNDPDNDSTDSAVATVTIPAVVKPPVQKKPFPWWIIAVAAGVLVLVIGVIVAVVLMSGPKGTAVPKVTGLDYPAAVAELKKSGFAAAPAINEISKDQPLGLVFKQEPTADTKADPAKTEVKLTVAVGETVAVPTVTDKPYVGAQALLEDRGFTVGPRVVGEATGKEPDTVVAQDPTGETSAPKGSPVNLTVDPGVVVPDLVTPQFDGIAGIKTLQSAGLDIGTIGSACRGTVDKIIEQSVEAKSKVAKGTKVNIVLGAPSVFVNGRQTCRLFIRQDVLVFANRAKLAAPTTIPTQKLQVQ
;
A
#
# COMPACT_ATOMS: atom_id res chain seq x y z
N MET A 1 -79.35 -38.04 3.83
CA MET A 1 -79.09 -37.79 2.39
C MET A 1 -79.87 -36.55 2.02
N PRO A 2 -79.31 -35.64 1.21
CA PRO A 2 -80.04 -34.42 0.84
C PRO A 2 -81.30 -34.78 0.06
N SER A 3 -82.41 -34.14 0.40
CA SER A 3 -83.71 -34.33 -0.24
C SER A 3 -83.74 -33.80 -1.68
N PHE A 4 -82.86 -32.86 -1.99
CA PHE A 4 -82.69 -32.29 -3.33
C PHE A 4 -81.40 -32.75 -4.00
N GLU A 5 -81.46 -32.91 -5.32
CA GLU A 5 -80.28 -33.07 -6.18
C GLU A 5 -80.26 -32.00 -7.27
N ILE A 6 -79.08 -31.50 -7.59
CA ILE A 6 -78.85 -30.54 -8.68
C ILE A 6 -77.85 -31.18 -9.65
N PRO A 7 -78.29 -32.12 -10.52
CA PRO A 7 -77.39 -32.93 -11.34
C PRO A 7 -76.81 -32.13 -12.51
N ASP A 8 -77.60 -31.20 -13.07
CA ASP A 8 -77.26 -30.42 -14.26
C ASP A 8 -77.28 -28.92 -13.97
N GLY A 9 -76.13 -28.28 -14.17
CA GLY A 9 -75.96 -26.84 -14.10
C GLY A 9 -74.90 -26.36 -15.09
N PRO A 10 -74.93 -25.09 -15.51
CA PRO A 10 -73.96 -24.56 -16.45
C PRO A 10 -72.56 -24.56 -15.82
N THR A 11 -71.57 -25.05 -16.55
CA THR A 11 -70.15 -24.96 -16.13
C THR A 11 -69.60 -23.55 -16.31
N THR A 12 -70.19 -22.77 -17.21
CA THR A 12 -69.82 -21.37 -17.50
C THR A 12 -71.05 -20.48 -17.63
N VAL A 13 -71.00 -19.28 -17.07
CA VAL A 13 -72.03 -18.25 -17.25
C VAL A 13 -71.48 -17.18 -18.18
N ALA A 14 -72.04 -17.12 -19.40
CA ALA A 14 -71.68 -16.10 -20.38
C ALA A 14 -72.33 -14.76 -20.00
N LEU A 15 -71.53 -13.70 -19.93
CA LEU A 15 -72.00 -12.35 -19.66
C LEU A 15 -72.01 -11.50 -20.94
N LYS A 16 -73.08 -10.74 -21.14
CA LYS A 16 -73.19 -9.71 -22.19
C LYS A 16 -73.22 -8.33 -21.55
N THR A 17 -72.47 -7.39 -22.13
CA THR A 17 -72.42 -6.01 -21.64
C THR A 17 -73.62 -5.22 -22.17
N GLU A 18 -74.50 -4.77 -21.27
CA GLU A 18 -75.69 -4.00 -21.59
C GLU A 18 -75.94 -2.93 -20.53
N ALA A 19 -76.16 -1.69 -20.97
CA ALA A 19 -76.58 -0.57 -20.10
C ALA A 19 -75.75 -0.40 -18.81
N GLY A 20 -74.41 -0.49 -18.91
CA GLY A 20 -73.49 -0.28 -17.78
C GLY A 20 -73.31 -1.49 -16.85
N PHE A 21 -73.88 -2.65 -17.20
CA PHE A 21 -73.70 -3.91 -16.46
C PHE A 21 -73.32 -5.06 -17.42
N HIS A 22 -72.56 -6.03 -16.92
CA HIS A 22 -72.44 -7.35 -17.52
C HIS A 22 -73.56 -8.22 -16.98
N LYS A 23 -74.49 -8.64 -17.85
CA LYS A 23 -75.65 -9.46 -17.51
C LYS A 23 -75.54 -10.86 -18.09
N GLY A 24 -76.00 -11.86 -17.34
CA GLY A 24 -76.07 -13.25 -17.81
C GLY A 24 -76.99 -14.08 -16.95
N ASN A 25 -77.46 -15.21 -17.46
CA ASN A 25 -78.36 -16.10 -16.74
C ASN A 25 -77.75 -17.50 -16.66
N ALA A 26 -77.89 -18.14 -15.51
CA ALA A 26 -77.49 -19.52 -15.26
C ALA A 26 -78.73 -20.31 -14.83
N VAL A 27 -79.07 -21.38 -15.56
CA VAL A 27 -80.28 -22.17 -15.29
C VAL A 27 -79.85 -23.50 -14.69
N PHE A 28 -80.37 -23.81 -13.50
CA PHE A 28 -80.12 -25.06 -12.79
C PHE A 28 -81.39 -25.89 -12.70
N GLY A 29 -81.30 -27.20 -12.86
CA GLY A 29 -82.40 -28.12 -12.57
C GLY A 29 -82.27 -28.68 -11.16
N VAL A 30 -83.25 -28.42 -10.30
CA VAL A 30 -83.29 -28.96 -8.93
C VAL A 30 -84.37 -30.01 -8.82
N THR A 31 -83.98 -31.25 -8.55
CA THR A 31 -84.90 -32.39 -8.45
C THR A 31 -85.14 -32.77 -6.99
N ASN A 32 -86.40 -32.87 -6.60
CA ASN A 32 -86.79 -33.45 -5.30
C ASN A 32 -86.76 -34.98 -5.39
N LYS A 33 -85.86 -35.64 -4.65
CA LYS A 33 -85.71 -37.10 -4.66
C LYS A 33 -86.65 -37.83 -3.70
N THR A 34 -87.40 -37.09 -2.90
CA THR A 34 -88.27 -37.67 -1.87
C THR A 34 -89.64 -38.04 -2.46
N GLY A 35 -90.37 -38.91 -1.75
CA GLY A 35 -91.73 -39.31 -2.12
C GLY A 35 -92.81 -38.28 -1.77
N GLU A 36 -92.43 -37.13 -1.20
CA GLU A 36 -93.34 -36.07 -0.76
C GLU A 36 -92.96 -34.71 -1.36
N GLY A 37 -93.93 -33.80 -1.48
CA GLY A 37 -93.66 -32.43 -1.92
C GLY A 37 -92.96 -31.64 -0.81
N LEU A 38 -91.84 -30.99 -1.13
CA LEU A 38 -91.05 -30.21 -0.18
C LEU A 38 -90.91 -28.76 -0.62
N THR A 39 -90.74 -27.85 0.32
CA THR A 39 -90.41 -26.44 0.01
C THR A 39 -88.90 -26.25 0.01
N ALA A 40 -88.35 -25.92 -1.15
CA ALA A 40 -86.94 -25.61 -1.32
C ALA A 40 -86.70 -24.09 -1.21
N ARG A 41 -85.75 -23.69 -0.38
CA ARG A 41 -85.13 -22.34 -0.39
C ARG A 41 -83.89 -22.38 -1.27
N PHE A 42 -83.88 -21.54 -2.30
CA PHE A 42 -82.74 -21.40 -3.19
C PHE A 42 -81.87 -20.22 -2.78
N SER A 43 -80.56 -20.42 -2.76
CA SER A 43 -79.58 -19.35 -2.51
C SER A 43 -78.35 -19.52 -3.40
N VAL A 44 -77.69 -18.42 -3.74
CA VAL A 44 -76.45 -18.45 -4.53
C VAL A 44 -75.26 -18.39 -3.58
N GLN A 45 -74.40 -19.40 -3.62
CA GLN A 45 -73.16 -19.46 -2.87
C GLN A 45 -72.02 -18.96 -3.76
N ILE A 46 -71.28 -17.96 -3.28
CA ILE A 46 -70.21 -17.34 -4.06
C ILE A 46 -68.86 -17.81 -3.54
N GLN A 47 -67.96 -18.11 -4.47
CA GLN A 47 -66.58 -18.48 -4.19
C GLN A 47 -65.62 -17.58 -4.96
N GLY A 48 -64.67 -16.97 -4.25
CA GLY A 48 -63.68 -16.05 -4.80
C GLY A 48 -64.16 -14.59 -4.77
N GLY A 49 -63.70 -13.77 -5.72
CA GLY A 49 -63.91 -12.31 -5.73
C GLY A 49 -65.29 -11.82 -6.17
N GLY A 50 -66.30 -12.69 -6.22
CA GLY A 50 -67.68 -12.30 -6.53
C GLY A 50 -68.38 -11.66 -5.33
N LYS A 51 -69.42 -10.84 -5.58
CA LYS A 51 -70.26 -10.27 -4.50
C LYS A 51 -71.71 -10.73 -4.58
N ALA A 52 -72.35 -10.91 -3.42
CA ALA A 52 -73.70 -11.45 -3.28
C ALA A 52 -74.75 -10.63 -4.03
N GLU A 53 -74.61 -9.31 -3.97
CA GLU A 53 -75.50 -8.35 -4.61
C GLU A 53 -75.49 -8.41 -6.15
N TRP A 54 -74.55 -9.13 -6.76
CA TRP A 54 -74.49 -9.30 -8.21
C TRP A 54 -75.43 -10.40 -8.71
N TYR A 55 -75.98 -11.21 -7.83
CA TYR A 55 -76.76 -12.39 -8.18
C TYR A 55 -78.14 -12.33 -7.56
N SER A 56 -79.15 -12.60 -8.37
CA SER A 56 -80.53 -12.76 -7.91
C SER A 56 -81.14 -14.02 -8.51
N ILE A 57 -82.09 -14.61 -7.79
CA ILE A 57 -82.85 -15.75 -8.29
C ILE A 57 -84.12 -15.22 -8.92
N GLN A 58 -84.44 -15.67 -10.12
CA GLN A 58 -85.61 -15.21 -10.85
C GLN A 58 -86.88 -15.86 -10.28
N GLY A 59 -87.74 -15.08 -9.63
CA GLY A 59 -88.96 -15.53 -8.94
C GLY A 59 -88.77 -15.63 -7.42
N GLU A 60 -89.74 -16.21 -6.71
CA GLU A 60 -89.66 -16.39 -5.25
C GLU A 60 -88.45 -17.26 -4.87
N PRO A 61 -87.67 -16.92 -3.82
CA PRO A 61 -86.53 -17.72 -3.38
C PRO A 61 -86.96 -19.03 -2.71
N GLU A 62 -88.18 -19.11 -2.22
CA GLU A 62 -88.77 -20.32 -1.64
C GLU A 62 -89.89 -20.84 -2.54
N ARG A 63 -89.82 -22.11 -2.94
CA ARG A 63 -90.82 -22.71 -3.82
C ARG A 63 -91.13 -24.14 -3.41
N PRO A 64 -92.39 -24.56 -3.51
CA PRO A 64 -92.72 -25.98 -3.45
C PRO A 64 -92.13 -26.69 -4.68
N VAL A 65 -91.59 -27.87 -4.46
CA VAL A 65 -91.11 -28.82 -5.49
C VAL A 65 -91.79 -30.15 -5.20
N ALA A 66 -92.68 -30.60 -6.09
CA ALA A 66 -93.41 -31.84 -5.88
C ALA A 66 -92.47 -33.06 -5.84
N ALA A 67 -92.96 -34.18 -5.30
CA ALA A 67 -92.20 -35.43 -5.24
C ALA A 67 -91.73 -35.86 -6.65
N GLY A 68 -90.42 -36.08 -6.82
CA GLY A 68 -89.83 -36.45 -8.12
C GLY A 68 -89.79 -35.33 -9.17
N GLU A 69 -90.25 -34.12 -8.87
CA GLU A 69 -90.26 -33.00 -9.81
C GLU A 69 -88.88 -32.35 -9.92
N THR A 70 -88.48 -31.99 -11.15
CA THR A 70 -87.32 -31.15 -11.43
C THR A 70 -87.76 -29.71 -11.69
N GLN A 71 -87.51 -28.82 -10.75
CA GLN A 71 -87.79 -27.40 -10.88
C GLN A 71 -86.60 -26.65 -11.49
N THR A 72 -86.85 -25.79 -12.48
CA THR A 72 -85.82 -24.93 -13.07
C THR A 72 -85.63 -23.66 -12.26
N VAL A 73 -84.39 -23.38 -11.85
CA VAL A 73 -84.02 -22.18 -11.10
C VAL A 73 -83.04 -21.36 -11.92
N THR A 74 -83.47 -20.17 -12.33
CA THR A 74 -82.62 -19.23 -13.08
C THR A 74 -81.96 -18.24 -12.11
N VAL A 75 -80.63 -18.26 -12.06
CA VAL A 75 -79.81 -17.25 -11.40
C VAL A 75 -79.45 -16.17 -12.41
N VAL A 76 -79.84 -14.94 -12.14
CA VAL A 76 -79.56 -13.75 -12.95
C VAL A 76 -78.33 -13.05 -12.36
N ALA A 77 -77.30 -12.89 -13.17
CA ALA A 77 -76.11 -12.10 -12.86
C ALA A 77 -76.28 -10.67 -13.40
N LYS A 78 -76.00 -9.68 -12.55
CA LYS A 78 -75.97 -8.25 -12.88
C LYS A 78 -74.74 -7.62 -12.23
N ILE A 79 -73.62 -7.65 -12.96
CA ILE A 79 -72.31 -7.20 -12.47
C ILE A 79 -72.01 -5.81 -13.05
N PRO A 80 -71.52 -4.81 -12.29
CA PRO A 80 -71.19 -3.49 -12.83
C PRO A 80 -70.11 -3.55 -13.93
N ALA A 81 -70.27 -2.81 -15.03
CA ALA A 81 -69.31 -2.83 -16.15
C ALA A 81 -67.94 -2.22 -15.81
N ALA A 82 -67.83 -1.49 -14.69
CA ALA A 82 -66.56 -0.98 -14.17
C ALA A 82 -65.74 -2.05 -13.43
N THR A 83 -66.28 -3.25 -13.24
CA THR A 83 -65.59 -4.34 -12.54
C THR A 83 -64.40 -4.83 -13.38
N PRO A 84 -63.20 -4.96 -12.80
CA PRO A 84 -62.04 -5.47 -13.51
C PRO A 84 -62.30 -6.85 -14.14
N ALA A 85 -61.64 -7.11 -15.27
CA ALA A 85 -61.70 -8.40 -15.94
C ALA A 85 -61.19 -9.51 -15.00
N GLY A 86 -61.91 -10.64 -14.95
CA GLY A 86 -61.58 -11.72 -14.03
C GLY A 86 -62.61 -12.84 -14.03
N GLN A 87 -62.31 -13.93 -13.31
CA GLN A 87 -63.19 -15.08 -13.14
C GLN A 87 -63.58 -15.24 -11.67
N HIS A 88 -64.83 -15.62 -11.44
CA HIS A 88 -65.31 -16.02 -10.11
C HIS A 88 -66.30 -17.17 -10.24
N ARG A 89 -66.59 -17.83 -9.12
CA ARG A 89 -67.31 -19.11 -9.09
C ARG A 89 -68.58 -18.97 -8.29
N ILE A 90 -69.66 -19.57 -8.77
CA ILE A 90 -70.93 -19.64 -8.06
C ILE A 90 -71.42 -21.08 -7.98
N LYS A 91 -72.19 -21.39 -6.94
CA LYS A 91 -73.00 -22.61 -6.82
C LYS A 91 -74.43 -22.22 -6.45
N LEU A 92 -75.41 -22.97 -6.94
CA LEU A 92 -76.78 -22.90 -6.43
C LEU A 92 -76.91 -23.84 -5.25
N ARG A 93 -77.43 -23.36 -4.12
CA ARG A 93 -77.82 -24.18 -2.98
C ARG A 93 -79.33 -24.32 -2.93
N ALA A 94 -79.82 -25.55 -2.82
CA ALA A 94 -81.20 -25.85 -2.46
C ALA A 94 -81.23 -26.38 -1.03
N THR A 95 -82.02 -25.74 -0.17
CA THR A 95 -82.16 -26.08 1.24
C THR A 95 -83.62 -26.41 1.54
N ASN A 96 -83.88 -27.50 2.26
CA ASN A 96 -85.22 -27.81 2.73
C ASN A 96 -85.62 -26.81 3.82
N VAL A 97 -86.72 -26.10 3.62
CA VAL A 97 -87.19 -25.08 4.58
C VAL A 97 -87.55 -25.70 5.93
N ASN A 98 -87.97 -26.97 5.96
CA ASN A 98 -88.37 -27.66 7.19
C ASN A 98 -87.18 -28.25 7.99
N ASP A 99 -86.00 -28.38 7.38
CA ASP A 99 -84.75 -28.84 8.04
C ASP A 99 -83.52 -28.14 7.42
N PRO A 100 -83.37 -26.82 7.65
CA PRO A 100 -82.37 -26.03 6.94
C PRO A 100 -80.91 -26.33 7.34
N ASP A 101 -80.70 -26.89 8.53
CA ASP A 101 -79.36 -27.14 9.08
C ASP A 101 -78.75 -28.44 8.56
N ASN A 102 -79.58 -29.46 8.28
CA ASN A 102 -79.08 -30.79 7.88
C ASN A 102 -79.39 -31.16 6.42
N ASP A 103 -80.36 -30.49 5.79
CA ASP A 103 -80.85 -30.86 4.46
C ASP A 103 -80.63 -29.74 3.43
N SER A 104 -79.37 -29.62 2.99
CA SER A 104 -78.97 -28.73 1.90
C SER A 104 -78.07 -29.43 0.90
N THR A 105 -78.22 -29.07 -0.37
CA THR A 105 -77.41 -29.58 -1.48
C THR A 105 -76.88 -28.40 -2.30
N ASP A 106 -75.62 -28.48 -2.70
CA ASP A 106 -74.97 -27.50 -3.58
C ASP A 106 -74.82 -28.07 -4.99
N SER A 107 -75.00 -27.23 -6.00
CA SER A 107 -74.73 -27.57 -7.39
C SER A 107 -73.22 -27.72 -7.67
N ALA A 108 -72.91 -28.27 -8.85
CA ALA A 108 -71.59 -28.11 -9.45
C ALA A 108 -71.21 -26.62 -9.60
N VAL A 109 -69.91 -26.34 -9.63
CA VAL A 109 -69.39 -24.97 -9.73
C VAL A 109 -69.60 -24.42 -11.14
N ALA A 110 -70.29 -23.28 -11.24
CA ALA A 110 -70.36 -22.49 -12.46
C ALA A 110 -69.32 -21.35 -12.42
N THR A 111 -68.51 -21.22 -13.47
CA THR A 111 -67.53 -20.13 -13.60
C THR A 111 -68.12 -18.95 -14.36
N VAL A 112 -68.09 -17.78 -13.75
CA VAL A 112 -68.54 -16.51 -14.34
C VAL A 112 -67.31 -15.72 -14.79
N THR A 113 -67.22 -15.45 -16.09
CA THR A 113 -66.07 -14.75 -16.70
C THR A 113 -66.46 -13.33 -17.11
N ILE A 114 -65.80 -12.34 -16.52
CA ILE A 114 -65.97 -10.92 -16.87
C ILE A 114 -65.03 -10.60 -18.04
N PRO A 115 -65.56 -10.20 -19.22
CA PRO A 115 -64.72 -9.93 -20.39
C PRO A 115 -63.83 -8.71 -20.16
N ALA A 116 -62.58 -8.78 -20.65
CA ALA A 116 -61.68 -7.63 -20.61
C ALA A 116 -62.22 -6.48 -21.46
N VAL A 117 -62.20 -5.26 -20.91
CA VAL A 117 -62.61 -4.05 -21.64
C VAL A 117 -61.68 -3.84 -22.83
N VAL A 118 -62.16 -4.17 -24.03
CA VAL A 118 -61.48 -3.85 -25.29
C VAL A 118 -61.56 -2.35 -25.49
N LYS A 119 -60.46 -1.63 -25.25
CA LYS A 119 -60.33 -0.23 -25.72
C LYS A 119 -60.50 -0.22 -27.24
N PRO A 120 -61.43 0.56 -27.82
CA PRO A 120 -61.65 0.56 -29.26
C PRO A 120 -60.40 1.04 -30.02
N PRO A 121 -60.05 0.42 -31.15
CA PRO A 121 -58.94 0.86 -31.99
C PRO A 121 -59.31 2.19 -32.66
N VAL A 122 -58.46 3.20 -32.47
CA VAL A 122 -58.61 4.53 -33.08
C VAL A 122 -58.34 4.42 -34.59
N GLN A 123 -59.33 4.72 -35.43
CA GLN A 123 -59.13 4.92 -36.86
C GLN A 123 -58.21 6.14 -37.09
N LYS A 124 -57.08 5.97 -37.78
CA LYS A 124 -56.24 7.07 -38.24
C LYS A 124 -56.36 7.26 -39.75
N LYS A 125 -56.66 8.49 -40.17
CA LYS A 125 -56.38 9.03 -41.52
C LYS A 125 -54.90 8.82 -41.90
N PRO A 126 -54.56 8.68 -43.19
CA PRO A 126 -53.21 8.32 -43.60
C PRO A 126 -52.23 9.44 -43.24
N PHE A 127 -51.28 9.12 -42.36
CA PHE A 127 -50.25 10.03 -41.86
C PHE A 127 -48.90 9.70 -42.54
N PRO A 128 -48.08 10.69 -42.93
CA PRO A 128 -47.02 10.50 -43.91
C PRO A 128 -45.72 9.91 -43.30
N TRP A 129 -45.25 8.80 -43.88
CA TRP A 129 -44.18 7.92 -43.37
C TRP A 129 -42.77 8.52 -43.24
N TRP A 130 -42.47 9.65 -43.87
CA TRP A 130 -41.13 10.26 -43.82
C TRP A 130 -40.69 10.68 -42.40
N ILE A 131 -41.64 10.95 -41.50
CA ILE A 131 -41.34 11.38 -40.11
C ILE A 131 -40.73 10.22 -39.29
N ILE A 132 -41.09 8.96 -39.59
CA ILE A 132 -40.54 7.78 -38.90
C ILE A 132 -39.11 7.51 -39.35
N ALA A 133 -38.81 7.74 -40.64
CA ALA A 133 -37.44 7.62 -41.16
C ALA A 133 -36.50 8.67 -40.56
N VAL A 134 -36.98 9.91 -40.39
CA VAL A 134 -36.21 10.98 -39.73
C VAL A 134 -36.00 10.67 -38.24
N ALA A 135 -37.03 10.21 -37.52
CA ALA A 135 -36.90 9.87 -36.10
C ALA A 135 -35.97 8.68 -35.85
N ALA A 136 -36.00 7.65 -36.71
CA ALA A 136 -35.08 6.52 -36.63
C ALA A 136 -33.63 6.93 -36.97
N GLY A 137 -33.45 7.78 -37.98
CA GLY A 137 -32.13 8.36 -38.30
C GLY A 137 -31.55 9.19 -37.16
N VAL A 138 -32.38 10.00 -36.49
CA VAL A 138 -31.97 10.79 -35.32
C VAL A 138 -31.63 9.90 -34.13
N LEU A 139 -32.38 8.82 -33.88
CA LEU A 139 -32.08 7.89 -32.79
C LEU A 139 -30.74 7.17 -32.99
N VAL A 140 -30.45 6.72 -34.22
CA VAL A 140 -29.17 6.10 -34.56
C VAL A 140 -28.02 7.12 -34.47
N LEU A 141 -28.24 8.37 -34.87
CA LEU A 141 -27.27 9.45 -34.68
C LEU A 141 -27.02 9.76 -33.21
N VAL A 142 -28.06 9.81 -32.37
CA VAL A 142 -27.92 10.07 -30.93
C VAL A 142 -27.19 8.93 -30.24
N ILE A 143 -27.51 7.67 -30.56
CA ILE A 143 -26.78 6.51 -30.03
C ILE A 143 -25.33 6.51 -30.54
N GLY A 144 -25.10 6.82 -31.82
CA GLY A 144 -23.78 6.94 -32.41
C GLY A 144 -22.95 8.05 -31.76
N VAL A 145 -23.56 9.20 -31.46
CA VAL A 145 -22.93 10.31 -30.74
C VAL A 145 -22.66 9.94 -29.28
N ILE A 146 -23.57 9.25 -28.59
CA ILE A 146 -23.34 8.79 -27.21
C ILE A 146 -22.17 7.79 -27.18
N VAL A 147 -22.13 6.83 -28.10
CA VAL A 147 -21.03 5.86 -28.21
C VAL A 147 -19.72 6.55 -28.58
N ALA A 148 -19.73 7.49 -29.53
CA ALA A 148 -18.57 8.28 -29.92
C ALA A 148 -18.09 9.20 -28.79
N VAL A 149 -18.99 9.80 -28.02
CA VAL A 149 -18.68 10.61 -26.83
C VAL A 149 -18.11 9.72 -25.74
N VAL A 150 -18.62 8.52 -25.50
CA VAL A 150 -18.06 7.60 -24.49
C VAL A 150 -16.68 7.09 -24.90
N LEU A 151 -16.46 6.80 -26.18
CA LEU A 151 -15.15 6.39 -26.71
C LEU A 151 -14.14 7.55 -26.78
N MET A 152 -14.59 8.79 -27.07
CA MET A 152 -13.75 9.99 -27.05
C MET A 152 -13.59 10.60 -25.65
N SER A 153 -14.41 10.18 -24.68
CA SER A 153 -14.34 10.60 -23.27
C SER A 153 -13.70 9.54 -22.38
N GLY A 154 -12.74 8.76 -22.91
CA GLY A 154 -11.76 8.08 -22.06
C GLY A 154 -11.19 9.08 -21.04
N PRO A 155 -10.82 8.65 -19.82
CA PRO A 155 -10.58 9.55 -18.70
C PRO A 155 -9.64 10.67 -19.13
N LYS A 156 -10.07 11.93 -18.93
CA LYS A 156 -9.26 13.13 -19.12
C LYS A 156 -8.08 13.04 -18.16
N GLY A 157 -7.03 12.36 -18.59
CA GLY A 157 -5.84 12.08 -17.81
C GLY A 157 -4.63 12.12 -18.71
N THR A 158 -3.55 12.70 -18.22
CA THR A 158 -2.25 12.59 -18.87
C THR A 158 -1.77 11.15 -18.68
N ALA A 159 -1.04 10.60 -19.64
CA ALA A 159 -0.40 9.30 -19.43
C ALA A 159 0.73 9.48 -18.41
N VAL A 160 0.79 8.64 -17.38
CA VAL A 160 1.91 8.63 -16.44
C VAL A 160 3.18 8.19 -17.20
N PRO A 161 4.25 9.02 -17.23
CA PRO A 161 5.45 8.65 -17.96
C PRO A 161 6.16 7.45 -17.29
N LYS A 162 6.90 6.69 -18.11
CA LYS A 162 7.75 5.61 -17.62
C LYS A 162 9.02 6.22 -17.00
N VAL A 163 9.17 6.07 -15.69
CA VAL A 163 10.35 6.52 -14.94
C VAL A 163 11.12 5.37 -14.27
N THR A 164 10.68 4.13 -14.50
CA THR A 164 11.44 2.93 -14.14
C THR A 164 12.77 2.89 -14.89
N GLY A 165 13.84 2.59 -14.17
CA GLY A 165 15.22 2.62 -14.68
C GLY A 165 15.91 3.98 -14.59
N LEU A 166 15.23 5.03 -14.11
CA LEU A 166 15.85 6.33 -13.81
C LEU A 166 16.23 6.40 -12.32
N ASP A 167 17.19 7.27 -12.00
CA ASP A 167 17.41 7.68 -10.61
C ASP A 167 16.22 8.52 -10.10
N TYR A 168 16.05 8.60 -8.78
CA TYR A 168 14.91 9.31 -8.19
C TYR A 168 14.82 10.79 -8.61
N PRO A 169 15.91 11.60 -8.57
CA PRO A 169 15.87 12.98 -9.06
C PRO A 169 15.41 13.13 -10.52
N ALA A 170 15.93 12.29 -11.42
CA ALA A 170 15.55 12.28 -12.83
C ALA A 170 14.11 11.83 -13.04
N ALA A 171 13.66 10.83 -12.28
CA ALA A 171 12.27 10.37 -12.29
C ALA A 171 11.30 11.49 -11.85
N VAL A 172 11.63 12.21 -10.78
CA VAL A 172 10.83 13.36 -10.30
C VAL A 172 10.79 14.47 -11.35
N ALA A 173 11.93 14.77 -11.99
CA ALA A 173 11.99 15.77 -13.05
C ALA A 173 11.11 15.38 -14.25
N GLU A 174 11.09 14.11 -14.64
CA GLU A 174 10.27 13.62 -15.75
C GLU A 174 8.77 13.63 -15.42
N LEU A 175 8.40 13.20 -14.22
CA LEU A 175 7.01 13.29 -13.74
C LEU A 175 6.49 14.73 -13.74
N LYS A 176 7.34 15.67 -13.28
CA LYS A 176 6.99 17.09 -13.23
C LYS A 176 6.76 17.69 -14.62
N LYS A 177 7.49 17.25 -15.66
CA LYS A 177 7.25 17.69 -17.06
C LYS A 177 5.87 17.30 -17.55
N SER A 178 5.36 16.14 -17.13
CA SER A 178 4.01 15.68 -17.45
C SER A 178 2.93 16.18 -16.47
N GLY A 179 3.30 17.06 -15.53
CA GLY A 179 2.39 17.67 -14.55
C GLY A 179 2.08 16.82 -13.32
N PHE A 180 2.72 15.65 -13.17
CA PHE A 180 2.52 14.77 -12.02
C PHE A 180 3.41 15.16 -10.84
N ALA A 181 2.89 14.98 -9.62
CA ALA A 181 3.67 15.03 -8.39
C ALA A 181 4.27 13.64 -8.08
N ALA A 182 5.47 13.61 -7.51
CA ALA A 182 6.12 12.39 -7.05
C ALA A 182 6.00 12.31 -5.51
N ALA A 183 5.58 11.17 -5.00
CA ALA A 183 5.59 10.89 -3.57
C ALA A 183 7.04 10.73 -3.05
N PRO A 184 7.28 10.87 -1.74
CA PRO A 184 8.57 10.54 -1.14
C PRO A 184 9.04 9.15 -1.58
N ALA A 185 10.33 9.02 -1.85
CA ALA A 185 10.94 7.76 -2.28
C ALA A 185 10.66 6.64 -1.27
N ILE A 186 10.13 5.51 -1.76
CA ILE A 186 9.99 4.29 -0.97
C ILE A 186 11.25 3.47 -1.21
N ASN A 187 12.07 3.32 -0.17
CA ASN A 187 13.30 2.53 -0.26
C ASN A 187 13.00 1.06 0.06
N GLU A 188 13.30 0.17 -0.87
CA GLU A 188 13.12 -1.27 -0.69
C GLU A 188 14.44 -2.02 -0.94
N ILE A 189 14.81 -2.91 -0.03
CA ILE A 189 16.04 -3.70 -0.14
C ILE A 189 15.87 -4.70 -1.27
N SER A 190 16.73 -4.63 -2.29
CA SER A 190 16.71 -5.56 -3.42
C SER A 190 18.13 -5.96 -3.84
N LYS A 191 18.33 -7.25 -4.10
CA LYS A 191 19.62 -7.80 -4.58
C LYS A 191 19.66 -7.95 -6.10
N ASP A 192 18.50 -8.00 -6.75
CA ASP A 192 18.36 -8.29 -8.18
C ASP A 192 18.13 -7.02 -9.03
N GLN A 193 17.84 -5.90 -8.38
CA GLN A 193 17.57 -4.62 -9.05
C GLN A 193 18.80 -3.70 -8.98
N PRO A 194 19.05 -2.87 -10.00
CA PRO A 194 20.12 -1.88 -9.94
C PRO A 194 19.89 -0.88 -8.80
N LEU A 195 20.86 -0.77 -7.89
CA LEU A 195 20.76 0.12 -6.73
C LEU A 195 20.67 1.59 -7.13
N GLY A 196 19.87 2.37 -6.40
CA GLY A 196 19.66 3.79 -6.65
C GLY A 196 18.70 4.10 -7.79
N LEU A 197 18.20 3.09 -8.50
CA LEU A 197 17.21 3.27 -9.57
C LEU A 197 15.80 2.93 -9.08
N VAL A 198 14.82 3.62 -9.66
CA VAL A 198 13.41 3.30 -9.50
C VAL A 198 13.13 2.00 -10.25
N PHE A 199 12.74 0.95 -9.55
CA PHE A 199 12.39 -0.34 -10.16
C PHE A 199 10.87 -0.59 -10.18
N LYS A 200 10.11 0.14 -9.34
CA LYS A 200 8.65 0.05 -9.30
C LYS A 200 8.05 1.46 -9.23
N GLN A 201 6.98 1.67 -9.99
CA GLN A 201 6.20 2.91 -9.97
C GLN A 201 4.70 2.58 -9.90
N GLU A 202 3.96 3.38 -9.13
CA GLU A 202 2.50 3.28 -9.02
C GLU A 202 1.88 4.69 -9.09
N PRO A 203 0.97 4.98 -10.04
CA PRO A 203 0.46 4.09 -11.10
C PRO A 203 1.51 3.64 -12.12
N THR A 204 1.27 2.50 -12.80
CA THR A 204 2.18 1.98 -13.82
C THR A 204 2.27 2.92 -15.01
N ALA A 205 3.37 2.84 -15.77
CA ALA A 205 3.56 3.66 -16.96
C ALA A 205 2.35 3.55 -17.93
N ASP A 206 2.10 4.63 -18.66
CA ASP A 206 1.00 4.79 -19.63
C ASP A 206 -0.42 4.77 -19.04
N THR A 207 -0.55 4.54 -17.73
CA THR A 207 -1.83 4.67 -17.03
C THR A 207 -2.34 6.10 -17.17
N LYS A 208 -3.61 6.26 -17.56
CA LYS A 208 -4.26 7.57 -17.65
C LYS A 208 -4.68 8.02 -16.26
N ALA A 209 -4.09 9.10 -15.77
CA ALA A 209 -4.37 9.64 -14.45
C ALA A 209 -4.46 11.17 -14.49
N ASP A 210 -5.21 11.75 -13.56
CA ASP A 210 -5.32 13.21 -13.40
C ASP A 210 -4.05 13.74 -12.71
N PRO A 211 -3.19 14.53 -13.38
CA PRO A 211 -1.94 15.02 -12.79
C PRO A 211 -2.16 15.91 -11.57
N ALA A 212 -3.31 16.58 -11.46
CA ALA A 212 -3.62 17.46 -10.34
C ALA A 212 -4.05 16.71 -9.07
N LYS A 213 -4.43 15.43 -9.19
CA LYS A 213 -4.95 14.61 -8.07
C LYS A 213 -4.14 13.34 -7.82
N THR A 214 -3.25 12.97 -8.73
CA THR A 214 -2.51 11.71 -8.67
C THR A 214 -1.05 11.99 -8.34
N GLU A 215 -0.63 11.44 -7.22
CA GLU A 215 0.77 11.41 -6.81
C GLU A 215 1.37 10.04 -7.18
N VAL A 216 2.50 10.04 -7.89
CA VAL A 216 3.16 8.82 -8.34
C VAL A 216 4.13 8.34 -7.27
N LYS A 217 3.89 7.15 -6.74
CA LYS A 217 4.78 6.47 -5.79
C LYS A 217 5.91 5.81 -6.54
N LEU A 218 7.14 6.09 -6.13
CA LEU A 218 8.34 5.52 -6.71
C LEU A 218 9.06 4.68 -5.67
N THR A 219 9.30 3.41 -6.00
CA THR A 219 10.11 2.51 -5.18
C THR A 219 11.51 2.41 -5.76
N VAL A 220 12.50 2.78 -4.95
CA VAL A 220 13.92 2.77 -5.29
C VAL A 220 14.56 1.55 -4.68
N ALA A 221 15.35 0.83 -5.48
CA ALA A 221 16.12 -0.30 -4.99
C ALA A 221 17.29 0.24 -4.14
N VAL A 222 17.33 -0.15 -2.87
CA VAL A 222 18.45 0.15 -1.97
C VAL A 222 19.18 -1.13 -1.59
N GLY A 223 20.47 -1.02 -1.27
CA GLY A 223 21.23 -2.13 -0.74
C GLY A 223 20.85 -2.43 0.72
N GLU A 224 21.20 -3.63 1.19
CA GLU A 224 21.20 -3.94 2.62
C GLU A 224 22.13 -2.93 3.32
N THR A 225 21.65 -2.18 4.30
CA THR A 225 22.49 -1.27 5.08
C THR A 225 22.86 -1.91 6.41
N VAL A 226 24.11 -1.73 6.81
CA VAL A 226 24.64 -2.25 8.07
C VAL A 226 25.35 -1.11 8.80
N ALA A 227 25.42 -1.20 10.13
CA ALA A 227 26.10 -0.20 10.93
C ALA A 227 27.61 -0.27 10.69
N VAL A 228 28.21 0.86 10.33
CA VAL A 228 29.65 1.05 10.16
C VAL A 228 30.30 1.00 11.54
N PRO A 229 31.19 0.05 11.83
CA PRO A 229 31.87 0.01 13.10
C PRO A 229 32.81 1.19 13.33
N THR A 230 33.00 1.55 14.59
CA THR A 230 34.04 2.50 14.99
C THR A 230 35.39 1.78 15.08
N VAL A 231 36.32 2.19 14.22
CA VAL A 231 37.67 1.64 14.10
C VAL A 231 38.77 2.68 14.35
N THR A 232 38.41 3.92 14.65
CA THR A 232 39.35 4.91 15.20
C THR A 232 40.09 4.35 16.42
N ASP A 233 41.36 4.71 16.57
CA ASP A 233 42.27 4.24 17.63
C ASP A 233 42.65 2.76 17.57
N LYS A 234 42.28 2.06 16.49
CA LYS A 234 42.75 0.69 16.24
C LYS A 234 43.92 0.68 15.25
N PRO A 235 44.81 -0.32 15.33
CA PRO A 235 45.78 -0.58 14.27
C PRO A 235 45.07 -0.83 12.93
N TYR A 236 45.62 -0.32 11.83
CA TYR A 236 45.03 -0.43 10.49
C TYR A 236 44.59 -1.85 10.12
N VAL A 237 45.43 -2.84 10.39
CA VAL A 237 45.12 -4.26 10.09
C VAL A 237 43.90 -4.75 10.89
N GLY A 238 43.82 -4.37 12.18
CA GLY A 238 42.68 -4.72 13.02
C GLY A 238 41.41 -3.97 12.64
N ALA A 239 41.53 -2.71 12.23
CA ALA A 239 40.44 -1.92 11.70
C ALA A 239 39.88 -2.54 10.40
N GLN A 240 40.76 -2.92 9.48
CA GLN A 240 40.40 -3.55 8.22
C GLN A 240 39.64 -4.86 8.44
N ALA A 241 40.17 -5.77 9.26
CA ALA A 241 39.51 -7.04 9.56
C ALA A 241 38.10 -6.84 10.14
N LEU A 242 37.92 -5.83 11.00
CA LEU A 242 36.63 -5.54 11.63
C LEU A 242 35.61 -4.98 10.63
N LEU A 243 36.06 -4.15 9.68
CA LEU A 243 35.19 -3.63 8.61
C LEU A 243 34.77 -4.73 7.63
N GLU A 244 35.72 -5.57 7.23
CA GLU A 244 35.47 -6.71 6.33
C GLU A 244 34.53 -7.75 6.95
N ASP A 245 34.65 -8.02 8.26
CA ASP A 245 33.69 -8.88 9.01
C ASP A 245 32.25 -8.37 8.92
N ARG A 246 32.07 -7.04 8.86
CA ARG A 246 30.75 -6.41 8.67
C ARG A 246 30.35 -6.25 7.21
N GLY A 247 31.14 -6.80 6.30
CA GLY A 247 30.86 -6.80 4.87
C GLY A 247 31.14 -5.46 4.20
N PHE A 248 31.97 -4.59 4.79
CA PHE A 248 32.47 -3.40 4.13
C PHE A 248 33.75 -3.71 3.37
N THR A 249 34.05 -2.88 2.36
CA THR A 249 35.37 -2.88 1.72
C THR A 249 36.21 -1.75 2.31
N VAL A 250 37.53 -1.90 2.37
CA VAL A 250 38.42 -0.82 2.83
C VAL A 250 38.97 -0.09 1.61
N GLY A 251 38.81 1.23 1.59
CA GLY A 251 39.35 2.09 0.54
C GLY A 251 40.89 2.18 0.58
N PRO A 252 41.49 2.96 -0.32
CA PRO A 252 42.93 3.21 -0.30
C PRO A 252 43.38 3.76 1.06
N ARG A 253 44.52 3.28 1.56
CA ARG A 253 45.12 3.78 2.81
C ARG A 253 45.49 5.26 2.66
N VAL A 254 44.84 6.12 3.45
CA VAL A 254 45.13 7.55 3.48
C VAL A 254 46.13 7.83 4.60
N VAL A 255 47.18 8.60 4.32
CA VAL A 255 48.17 9.00 5.32
C VAL A 255 47.79 10.38 5.85
N GLY A 256 47.56 10.48 7.16
CA GLY A 256 47.24 11.72 7.84
C GLY A 256 48.47 12.48 8.33
N GLU A 257 48.25 13.38 9.28
CA GLU A 257 49.32 14.03 10.04
C GLU A 257 49.72 13.21 11.27
N ALA A 258 50.97 13.36 11.72
CA ALA A 258 51.43 12.70 12.93
C ALA A 258 50.77 13.33 14.17
N THR A 259 49.94 12.55 14.86
CA THR A 259 49.13 12.98 16.01
C THR A 259 49.74 12.60 17.35
N GLY A 260 50.74 11.72 17.35
CA GLY A 260 51.33 11.15 18.58
C GLY A 260 50.74 9.78 18.96
N LYS A 261 49.88 9.21 18.12
CA LYS A 261 49.50 7.81 18.21
C LYS A 261 50.59 6.91 17.64
N GLU A 262 50.49 5.61 17.92
CA GLU A 262 51.41 4.64 17.32
C GLU A 262 51.28 4.67 15.79
N PRO A 263 52.40 4.49 15.05
CA PRO A 263 52.36 4.40 13.60
C PRO A 263 51.34 3.36 13.14
N ASP A 264 50.66 3.63 12.02
CA ASP A 264 49.61 2.77 11.45
C ASP A 264 48.30 2.67 12.28
N THR A 265 48.15 3.49 13.32
CA THR A 265 46.87 3.64 14.03
C THR A 265 45.88 4.47 13.20
N VAL A 266 44.62 4.06 13.12
CA VAL A 266 43.55 4.82 12.47
C VAL A 266 43.24 6.09 13.28
N VAL A 267 43.45 7.25 12.67
CA VAL A 267 43.15 8.56 13.25
C VAL A 267 41.78 9.09 12.82
N ALA A 268 41.31 8.68 11.64
CA ALA A 268 39.99 9.03 11.15
C ALA A 268 39.46 7.95 10.20
N GLN A 269 38.14 7.86 10.11
CA GLN A 269 37.42 6.99 9.19
C GLN A 269 36.31 7.77 8.50
N ASP A 270 35.96 7.36 7.29
CA ASP A 270 34.83 7.87 6.54
C ASP A 270 34.16 6.72 5.76
N PRO A 271 32.88 6.40 6.00
CA PRO A 271 31.94 7.06 6.90
C PRO A 271 32.32 6.99 8.39
N THR A 272 31.82 7.95 9.17
CA THR A 272 32.02 7.96 10.63
C THR A 272 31.40 6.73 11.28
N GLY A 273 32.00 6.28 12.39
CA GLY A 273 31.50 5.12 13.13
C GLY A 273 30.04 5.29 13.57
N GLU A 274 29.36 4.16 13.72
CA GLU A 274 27.96 4.04 14.13
C GLU A 274 26.94 4.59 13.10
N THR A 275 27.41 5.11 11.96
CA THR A 275 26.51 5.45 10.83
C THR A 275 26.04 4.20 10.10
N SER A 276 24.94 4.32 9.36
CA SER A 276 24.43 3.24 8.50
C SER A 276 24.94 3.45 7.08
N ALA A 277 25.57 2.43 6.50
CA ALA A 277 26.06 2.48 5.12
C ALA A 277 25.70 1.17 4.37
N PRO A 278 25.60 1.20 3.03
CA PRO A 278 25.33 0.02 2.25
C PRO A 278 26.41 -1.05 2.45
N LYS A 279 26.01 -2.31 2.64
CA LYS A 279 26.93 -3.44 2.67
C LYS A 279 27.73 -3.49 1.37
N GLY A 280 29.03 -3.70 1.48
CA GLY A 280 29.99 -3.68 0.38
C GLY A 280 30.56 -2.28 0.07
N SER A 281 30.01 -1.21 0.65
CA SER A 281 30.55 0.15 0.42
C SER A 281 31.97 0.30 0.96
N PRO A 282 32.81 1.13 0.32
CA PRO A 282 34.15 1.40 0.81
C PRO A 282 34.12 2.27 2.07
N VAL A 283 34.98 1.97 3.03
CA VAL A 283 35.29 2.81 4.19
C VAL A 283 36.74 3.26 4.06
N ASN A 284 36.95 4.57 3.97
CA ASN A 284 38.26 5.17 3.87
C ASN A 284 38.85 5.33 5.27
N LEU A 285 40.10 4.91 5.44
CA LEU A 285 40.82 5.00 6.70
C LEU A 285 42.03 5.93 6.54
N THR A 286 42.09 6.94 7.41
CA THR A 286 43.25 7.79 7.57
C THR A 286 44.04 7.29 8.76
N VAL A 287 45.33 7.03 8.55
CA VAL A 287 46.22 6.49 9.59
C VAL A 287 47.32 7.47 9.97
N ASP A 288 47.80 7.34 11.20
CA ASP A 288 48.93 8.10 11.71
C ASP A 288 50.22 7.61 11.00
N PRO A 289 50.95 8.49 10.28
CA PRO A 289 52.22 8.12 9.67
C PRO A 289 53.33 7.79 10.68
N GLY A 290 53.18 8.24 11.92
CA GLY A 290 54.28 8.36 12.88
C GLY A 290 55.31 9.41 12.45
N VAL A 291 56.42 9.42 13.16
CA VAL A 291 57.63 10.17 12.82
C VAL A 291 58.81 9.22 12.64
N VAL A 292 59.70 9.54 11.72
CA VAL A 292 60.91 8.73 11.46
C VAL A 292 62.01 9.17 12.40
N VAL A 293 62.62 8.22 13.10
CA VAL A 293 63.74 8.49 14.01
C VAL A 293 65.00 8.81 13.19
N PRO A 294 65.61 9.99 13.34
CA PRO A 294 66.84 10.32 12.63
C PRO A 294 68.01 9.45 13.11
N ASP A 295 68.99 9.24 12.23
CA ASP A 295 70.27 8.64 12.61
C ASP A 295 71.17 9.73 13.21
N LEU A 296 71.42 9.65 14.51
CA LEU A 296 72.28 10.60 15.23
C LEU A 296 73.72 10.09 15.40
N VAL A 297 73.95 8.81 15.08
CA VAL A 297 75.23 8.12 15.26
C VAL A 297 76.02 8.15 13.95
N THR A 298 75.34 8.11 12.81
CA THR A 298 75.95 8.07 11.47
C THR A 298 75.28 9.05 10.50
N PRO A 299 75.88 10.22 10.21
CA PRO A 299 77.12 10.76 10.78
C PRO A 299 76.97 11.15 12.26
N GLN A 300 78.09 11.23 12.99
CA GLN A 300 78.07 11.60 14.40
C GLN A 300 77.67 13.07 14.62
N PHE A 301 76.52 13.29 15.24
CA PHE A 301 76.08 14.61 15.69
C PHE A 301 76.70 14.97 17.05
N ASP A 302 76.90 16.25 17.33
CA ASP A 302 77.10 16.69 18.72
C ASP A 302 75.77 16.72 19.49
N GLY A 303 75.83 16.84 20.81
CA GLY A 303 74.64 16.83 21.66
C GLY A 303 73.58 17.88 21.30
N ILE A 304 73.97 19.13 21.00
CA ILE A 304 73.01 20.20 20.69
C ILE A 304 72.41 20.00 19.30
N ALA A 305 73.26 19.69 18.31
CA ALA A 305 72.83 19.41 16.95
C ALA A 305 71.88 18.21 16.91
N GLY A 306 72.18 17.14 17.64
CA GLY A 306 71.31 15.97 17.75
C GLY A 306 69.97 16.27 18.39
N ILE A 307 69.93 17.07 19.47
CA ILE A 307 68.67 17.50 20.10
C ILE A 307 67.82 18.31 19.11
N LYS A 308 68.42 19.25 18.37
CA LYS A 308 67.71 20.02 17.34
C LYS A 308 67.17 19.11 16.23
N THR A 309 67.96 18.14 15.78
CA THR A 309 67.52 17.15 14.78
C THR A 309 66.30 16.37 15.29
N LEU A 310 66.32 15.88 16.53
CA LEU A 310 65.17 15.21 17.15
C LEU A 310 63.93 16.10 17.18
N GLN A 311 64.07 17.35 17.65
CA GLN A 311 62.95 18.29 17.73
C GLN A 311 62.35 18.58 16.34
N SER A 312 63.19 18.76 15.33
CA SER A 312 62.73 18.99 13.94
C SER A 312 62.00 17.79 13.35
N ALA A 313 62.34 16.57 13.81
CA ALA A 313 61.63 15.34 13.45
C ALA A 313 60.33 15.13 14.25
N GLY A 314 60.01 16.00 15.21
CA GLY A 314 58.85 15.85 16.09
C GLY A 314 59.05 14.84 17.22
N LEU A 315 60.30 14.61 17.64
CA LEU A 315 60.68 13.74 18.75
C LEU A 315 61.15 14.55 19.94
N ASP A 316 60.96 13.99 21.14
CA ASP A 316 61.37 14.63 22.38
C ASP A 316 62.72 14.07 22.84
N ILE A 317 63.54 14.92 23.46
CA ILE A 317 64.78 14.48 24.09
C ILE A 317 64.48 13.80 25.44
N GLY A 318 64.96 12.57 25.58
CA GLY A 318 64.87 11.78 26.81
C GLY A 318 66.01 12.12 27.79
N THR A 319 66.65 11.07 28.31
CA THR A 319 67.85 11.17 29.15
C THR A 319 69.10 11.34 28.28
N ILE A 320 70.07 12.08 28.82
CA ILE A 320 71.38 12.26 28.20
C ILE A 320 72.39 11.56 29.10
N GLY A 321 72.98 10.49 28.59
CA GLY A 321 74.05 9.74 29.24
C GLY A 321 75.42 10.16 28.70
N SER A 322 76.48 9.68 29.35
CA SER A 322 77.83 9.73 28.80
C SER A 322 78.54 8.40 28.98
N ALA A 323 79.42 8.04 28.05
CA ALA A 323 80.23 6.84 28.12
C ALA A 323 81.67 7.15 27.71
N CYS A 324 82.63 6.51 28.38
CA CYS A 324 84.07 6.72 28.16
C CYS A 324 84.61 5.99 26.93
N ARG A 325 83.92 6.18 25.81
CA ARG A 325 84.25 5.62 24.49
C ARG A 325 83.75 6.55 23.39
N GLY A 326 84.30 6.39 22.20
CA GLY A 326 83.94 7.20 21.04
C GLY A 326 84.46 8.64 21.11
N THR A 327 84.02 9.47 20.18
CA THR A 327 84.45 10.86 20.06
C THR A 327 83.80 11.72 21.14
N VAL A 328 84.61 12.51 21.85
CA VAL A 328 84.11 13.41 22.90
C VAL A 328 83.04 14.35 22.34
N ASP A 329 81.97 14.59 23.11
CA ASP A 329 80.84 15.45 22.76
C ASP A 329 80.01 14.99 21.55
N LYS A 330 80.29 13.81 20.98
CA LYS A 330 79.50 13.20 19.91
C LYS A 330 78.54 12.15 20.43
N ILE A 331 77.39 12.05 19.79
CA ILE A 331 76.40 11.00 20.06
C ILE A 331 76.95 9.68 19.54
N ILE A 332 77.06 8.70 20.45
CA ILE A 332 77.59 7.36 20.18
C ILE A 332 76.52 6.28 20.32
N GLU A 333 75.36 6.62 20.87
CA GLU A 333 74.24 5.71 21.08
C GLU A 333 72.94 6.50 21.16
N GLN A 334 71.86 5.90 20.64
CA GLN A 334 70.49 6.38 20.77
C GLN A 334 69.60 5.20 21.20
N SER A 335 68.60 5.46 22.04
CA SER A 335 67.74 4.37 22.59
C SER A 335 66.72 3.82 21.62
N VAL A 336 66.42 4.55 20.55
CA VAL A 336 65.46 4.13 19.51
C VAL A 336 66.23 3.96 18.21
N GLU A 337 66.02 2.85 17.53
CA GLU A 337 66.72 2.54 16.29
C GLU A 337 66.50 3.62 15.23
N ALA A 338 67.58 4.02 14.55
CA ALA A 338 67.50 4.97 13.45
C ALA A 338 66.59 4.45 12.33
N LYS A 339 65.89 5.37 11.65
CA LYS A 339 64.96 5.10 10.54
C LYS A 339 63.69 4.33 10.92
N SER A 340 63.55 3.92 12.18
CA SER A 340 62.29 3.36 12.69
C SER A 340 61.19 4.42 12.71
N LYS A 341 59.93 3.98 12.64
CA LYS A 341 58.76 4.85 12.82
C LYS A 341 58.28 4.73 14.26
N VAL A 342 58.02 5.86 14.89
CA VAL A 342 57.48 5.93 16.26
C VAL A 342 56.41 7.01 16.37
N ALA A 343 55.70 7.05 17.50
CA ALA A 343 54.75 8.11 17.79
C ALA A 343 55.46 9.48 17.87
N LYS A 344 54.80 10.54 17.38
CA LYS A 344 55.26 11.92 17.60
C LYS A 344 55.38 12.20 19.11
N GLY A 345 56.44 12.88 19.53
CA GLY A 345 56.76 13.13 20.93
C GLY A 345 57.42 11.94 21.64
N THR A 346 57.76 10.86 20.93
CA THR A 346 58.54 9.76 21.52
C THR A 346 59.86 10.29 22.07
N LYS A 347 60.18 9.91 23.30
CA LYS A 347 61.43 10.31 23.98
C LYS A 347 62.59 9.44 23.52
N VAL A 348 63.61 10.06 22.94
CA VAL A 348 64.84 9.40 22.52
C VAL A 348 65.95 9.73 23.51
N ASN A 349 66.50 8.73 24.19
CA ASN A 349 67.69 8.90 25.02
C ASN A 349 68.93 8.87 24.13
N ILE A 350 69.94 9.66 24.47
CA ILE A 350 71.22 9.71 23.76
C ILE A 350 72.38 9.50 24.74
N VAL A 351 73.48 8.93 24.25
CA VAL A 351 74.73 8.81 25.01
C VAL A 351 75.83 9.56 24.26
N LEU A 352 76.54 10.43 24.99
CA LEU A 352 77.68 11.17 24.46
C LEU A 352 79.00 10.49 24.80
N GLY A 353 79.97 10.56 23.89
CA GLY A 353 81.35 10.21 24.19
C GLY A 353 81.93 11.16 25.24
N ALA A 354 82.56 10.60 26.26
CA ALA A 354 83.26 11.31 27.31
C ALA A 354 84.77 11.01 27.27
N PRO A 355 85.62 11.96 27.69
CA PRO A 355 87.05 11.73 27.76
C PRO A 355 87.35 10.62 28.77
N SER A 356 88.29 9.75 28.43
CA SER A 356 88.87 8.80 29.36
C SER A 356 90.35 9.07 29.53
N VAL A 357 90.82 9.00 30.76
CA VAL A 357 92.23 9.17 31.11
C VAL A 357 92.74 7.86 31.71
N PHE A 358 93.96 7.46 31.37
CA PHE A 358 94.60 6.30 31.98
C PHE A 358 95.46 6.79 33.15
N VAL A 359 95.11 6.38 34.37
CA VAL A 359 95.88 6.68 35.58
C VAL A 359 96.37 5.36 36.16
N ASN A 360 97.70 5.18 36.26
CA ASN A 360 98.34 3.96 36.76
C ASN A 360 97.84 2.68 36.06
N GLY A 361 97.70 2.72 34.73
CA GLY A 361 97.23 1.57 33.95
C GLY A 361 95.74 1.24 34.08
N ARG A 362 94.96 2.04 34.85
CA ARG A 362 93.49 1.92 34.93
C ARG A 362 92.83 3.06 34.18
N GLN A 363 91.85 2.74 33.33
CA GLN A 363 91.01 3.74 32.67
C GLN A 363 90.10 4.39 33.72
N THR A 364 90.31 5.67 34.02
CA THR A 364 89.42 6.46 34.87
C THR A 364 88.45 7.25 34.00
N CYS A 365 87.17 7.04 34.27
CA CYS A 365 86.08 7.60 33.50
C CYS A 365 85.52 8.82 34.22
N ARG A 366 85.72 10.02 33.65
CA ARG A 366 85.05 11.22 34.15
C ARG A 366 83.77 11.39 33.33
N LEU A 367 82.64 10.92 33.88
CA LEU A 367 81.33 11.22 33.32
C LEU A 367 81.21 12.74 33.19
N PHE A 368 81.17 13.22 31.95
CA PHE A 368 81.22 14.62 31.61
C PHE A 368 80.24 14.87 30.47
N ILE A 369 79.17 15.58 30.78
CA ILE A 369 78.24 16.14 29.81
C ILE A 369 78.38 17.65 29.95
N ARG A 370 78.62 18.36 28.85
CA ARG A 370 78.74 19.83 28.91
C ARG A 370 77.45 20.46 29.45
N GLN A 371 77.61 21.46 30.32
CA GLN A 371 76.48 22.10 31.00
C GLN A 371 75.54 22.83 30.03
N ASP A 372 76.08 23.39 28.93
CA ASP A 372 75.30 24.00 27.85
C ASP A 372 74.36 22.98 27.16
N VAL A 373 74.82 21.74 26.95
CA VAL A 373 74.00 20.65 26.40
C VAL A 373 72.85 20.31 27.34
N LEU A 374 73.11 20.20 28.65
CA LEU A 374 72.06 19.91 29.65
C LEU A 374 71.05 21.06 29.76
N VAL A 375 71.52 22.32 29.75
CA VAL A 375 70.65 23.50 29.77
C VAL A 375 69.80 23.56 28.50
N PHE A 376 70.38 23.29 27.34
CA PHE A 376 69.67 23.24 26.07
C PHE A 376 68.61 22.12 26.07
N ALA A 377 68.96 20.92 26.53
CA ALA A 377 68.05 19.80 26.65
C ALA A 377 66.87 20.08 27.59
N ASN A 378 67.12 20.74 28.73
CA ASN A 378 66.06 21.11 29.66
C ASN A 378 65.11 22.15 29.05
N ARG A 379 65.63 23.14 28.32
CA ARG A 379 64.79 24.08 27.57
C ARG A 379 63.98 23.38 26.49
N ALA A 380 64.60 22.44 25.77
CA ALA A 380 63.93 21.62 24.75
C ALA A 380 62.78 20.79 25.34
N LYS A 381 62.96 20.19 26.52
CA LYS A 381 61.91 19.46 27.25
C LYS A 381 60.75 20.33 27.69
N LEU A 382 61.03 21.58 28.07
CA LEU A 382 60.03 22.56 28.51
C LEU A 382 59.28 23.20 27.34
N ALA A 383 59.85 23.16 26.13
CA ALA A 383 59.27 23.74 24.92
C ALA A 383 58.32 22.79 24.16
N ALA A 384 57.98 21.62 24.72
CA ALA A 384 56.96 20.74 24.15
C ALA A 384 55.66 21.53 23.90
N PRO A 385 55.03 21.40 22.72
CA PRO A 385 54.03 22.36 22.28
C PRO A 385 52.77 22.25 23.12
N THR A 386 52.43 23.32 23.83
CA THR A 386 51.06 23.64 24.21
C THR A 386 50.27 23.81 22.90
N THR A 387 49.59 22.76 22.45
CA THR A 387 48.60 22.86 21.38
C THR A 387 47.45 23.71 21.89
N ILE A 388 47.45 25.00 21.57
CA ILE A 388 46.25 25.83 21.64
C ILE A 388 45.33 25.33 20.51
N PRO A 389 44.13 24.79 20.78
CA PRO A 389 43.24 24.38 19.72
C PRO A 389 42.82 25.62 18.93
N THR A 390 43.11 25.62 17.63
CA THR A 390 42.61 26.63 16.71
C THR A 390 41.10 26.44 16.60
N GLN A 391 40.35 27.19 17.39
CA GLN A 391 38.89 27.25 17.28
C GLN A 391 38.57 27.85 15.90
N LYS A 392 38.14 27.00 14.96
CA LYS A 392 37.60 27.44 13.67
C LYS A 392 36.47 28.42 13.96
N LEU A 393 36.68 29.69 13.59
CA LEU A 393 35.61 30.66 13.42
C LEU A 393 34.65 30.08 12.37
N GLN A 394 33.49 29.58 12.81
CA GLN A 394 32.35 29.36 11.94
C GLN A 394 31.79 30.74 11.61
N VAL A 395 31.99 31.18 10.36
CA VAL A 395 31.21 32.27 9.79
C VAL A 395 29.84 31.69 9.49
N GLN A 396 28.82 32.15 10.23
CA GLN A 396 27.42 32.02 9.84
C GLN A 396 27.06 33.09 8.82
#